data_AF-A0A8H6I0I8-F1
#
_entry.id   AF-A0A8H6I0I8-F1
#
_cell.length_a   1.000
_cell.length_b   1.000
_cell.length_c   1.000
_cell.angle_alpha   90.00
_cell.angle_beta   90.00
_cell.angle_gamma   90.00
#
_symmetry.space_group_name_H-M   'P 1'
#
loop_
_entity.id
_entity.type
_entity.pdbx_description
1 polymer ?
#
loop_
_entity_poly.entity_id
_entity_poly.type
_entity_poly.pdbx_seq_one_letter_code
_entity_poly.pdbx_strand_id
1 'polypeptide(L)'
;MELQHDSDNDNLDTNNVYAVLHYEGAPDAEPTTPAKWKFNGIQYQSPSVPTLLQIISGATNPADFTTSEHTLVLNHNEIVEIHLHGSANGHVHPFHLHGHAFDVVQGNSGPINYVNPPRRDVVGIQGGTGIIRFKADNPGPWFLHCHIDWHLEAGLAVVFAEAPAEQRSGPNAQIIKQEWLDLCPIYDALPADQK
;
A
#
# COMPACT_ATOMS: atom_id res chain seq x y z
N MET A 1 13.02 4.25 -4.24
CA MET A 1 12.15 3.30 -4.93
C MET A 1 12.93 2.72 -6.09
N GLU A 2 13.47 1.53 -5.94
CA GLU A 2 14.01 0.80 -7.08
C GLU A 2 12.87 -0.09 -7.57
N LEU A 3 12.21 0.34 -8.64
CA LEU A 3 11.45 -0.60 -9.46
C LEU A 3 12.53 -1.46 -10.11
N GLN A 4 12.90 -2.57 -9.48
CA GLN A 4 13.85 -3.48 -10.09
C GLN A 4 13.19 -4.10 -11.32
N HIS A 5 13.55 -3.58 -12.48
CA HIS A 5 13.33 -4.24 -13.75
C HIS A 5 14.40 -5.32 -13.92
N ASP A 6 13.98 -6.45 -14.48
CA ASP A 6 14.67 -7.62 -15.05
C ASP A 6 16.22 -7.68 -15.09
N SER A 7 16.94 -6.58 -15.30
CA SER A 7 18.35 -6.59 -15.69
C SER A 7 19.39 -6.71 -14.56
N ASP A 8 19.00 -6.61 -13.28
CA ASP A 8 19.97 -6.24 -12.22
C ASP A 8 20.13 -7.28 -11.10
N ASN A 9 19.35 -8.38 -11.07
CA ASN A 9 19.41 -9.38 -9.99
C ASN A 9 18.98 -10.80 -10.42
N ASP A 10 19.95 -11.72 -10.45
CA ASP A 10 19.80 -13.12 -10.91
C ASP A 10 18.88 -14.01 -10.03
N ASN A 11 18.33 -13.49 -8.93
CA ASN A 11 17.40 -14.22 -8.03
C ASN A 11 15.93 -13.74 -8.11
N LEU A 12 15.58 -12.88 -9.07
CA LEU A 12 14.21 -12.39 -9.26
C LEU A 12 13.40 -13.27 -10.23
N ASP A 13 12.18 -13.62 -9.85
CA ASP A 13 11.17 -14.18 -10.76
C ASP A 13 10.66 -13.06 -11.68
N THR A 14 11.18 -13.01 -12.90
CA THR A 14 11.04 -11.93 -13.89
C THR A 14 9.62 -11.73 -14.42
N ASN A 15 8.65 -12.54 -14.01
CA ASN A 15 7.25 -12.42 -14.45
C ASN A 15 6.29 -11.87 -13.38
N ASN A 16 6.70 -11.77 -12.11
CA ASN A 16 5.72 -11.59 -11.00
C ASN A 16 6.15 -10.63 -9.88
N VAL A 17 7.34 -10.01 -9.91
CA VAL A 17 7.76 -9.06 -8.87
C VAL A 17 7.40 -7.63 -9.27
N TYR A 18 6.37 -7.08 -8.62
CA TYR A 18 5.82 -5.76 -8.96
C TYR A 18 6.42 -4.64 -8.08
N ALA A 19 6.68 -4.91 -6.78
CA ALA A 19 7.28 -3.91 -5.89
C ALA A 19 8.12 -4.53 -4.77
N VAL A 20 9.28 -3.92 -4.50
CA VAL A 20 10.07 -4.15 -3.29
C VAL A 20 9.90 -2.95 -2.37
N LEU A 21 9.43 -3.18 -1.15
CA LEU A 21 9.13 -2.15 -0.17
C LEU A 21 10.07 -2.28 1.04
N HIS A 22 11.00 -1.34 1.15
CA HIS A 22 11.85 -1.18 2.32
C HIS A 22 11.22 -0.13 3.24
N TYR A 23 11.03 -0.45 4.53
CA TYR A 23 10.63 0.55 5.50
C TYR A 23 11.75 0.89 6.48
N GLU A 24 11.93 2.18 6.76
CA GLU A 24 13.01 2.69 7.63
C GLU A 24 12.49 3.77 8.59
N GLY A 25 12.87 3.65 9.88
CA GLY A 25 12.87 4.73 10.87
C GLY A 25 11.71 4.79 11.89
N ALA A 26 12.00 4.52 13.17
CA ALA A 26 11.78 5.38 14.37
C ALA A 26 12.12 4.56 15.65
N PRO A 27 12.74 5.15 16.70
CA PRO A 27 12.96 4.47 17.97
C PRO A 27 11.65 4.27 18.75
N ASP A 28 11.58 3.18 19.50
CA ASP A 28 10.48 2.73 20.40
C ASP A 28 10.18 3.66 21.60
N ALA A 29 10.51 4.95 21.52
CA ALA A 29 10.28 5.88 22.61
C ALA A 29 8.91 6.57 22.48
N GLU A 30 8.24 6.75 23.62
CA GLU A 30 7.16 7.71 23.86
C GLU A 30 7.36 9.02 23.05
N PRO A 31 6.26 9.65 22.56
CA PRO A 31 6.24 10.61 21.45
C PRO A 31 6.83 11.95 21.87
N THR A 32 8.14 11.99 22.05
CA THR A 32 8.90 13.21 22.33
C THR A 32 9.57 13.75 21.06
N THR A 33 9.58 12.95 19.99
CA THR A 33 9.92 13.35 18.61
C THR A 33 8.99 12.63 17.63
N PRO A 34 8.40 13.30 16.63
CA PRO A 34 7.54 12.64 15.66
C PRO A 34 8.36 11.63 14.86
N ALA A 35 8.14 10.34 15.12
CA ALA A 35 8.56 9.25 14.25
C ALA A 35 8.09 9.55 12.81
N LYS A 36 8.96 9.39 11.83
CA LYS A 36 8.60 9.53 10.41
C LYS A 36 8.92 8.23 9.71
N TRP A 37 7.96 7.32 9.72
CA TRP A 37 8.08 6.06 9.00
C TRP A 37 7.99 6.31 7.50
N LYS A 38 8.79 5.58 6.74
CA LYS A 38 8.86 5.72 5.30
C LYS A 38 8.83 4.36 4.66
N PHE A 39 8.17 4.26 3.52
CA PHE A 39 8.45 3.22 2.54
C PHE A 39 9.33 3.82 1.45
N ASN A 40 10.43 3.16 1.09
CA ASN A 40 11.29 3.53 -0.03
C ASN A 40 11.74 5.02 -0.04
N GLY A 41 11.92 5.60 1.15
CA GLY A 41 12.30 7.01 1.36
C GLY A 41 11.14 8.01 1.40
N ILE A 42 9.90 7.57 1.15
CA ILE A 42 8.69 8.40 1.11
C ILE A 42 7.85 8.15 2.38
N GLN A 43 7.54 9.23 3.10
CA GLN A 43 6.60 9.22 4.21
C GLN A 43 5.20 9.45 3.65
N TYR A 44 4.25 8.55 3.95
CA TYR A 44 2.85 8.76 3.56
C TYR A 44 2.30 10.04 4.20
N GLN A 45 1.60 10.84 3.40
CA GLN A 45 0.77 11.95 3.86
C GLN A 45 -0.59 11.83 3.17
N SER A 46 -1.65 11.94 3.97
CA SER A 46 -3.02 11.91 3.44
C SER A 46 -3.24 13.05 2.44
N PRO A 47 -3.73 12.77 1.23
CA PRO A 47 -4.03 13.81 0.25
C PRO A 47 -5.27 14.60 0.69
N SER A 48 -5.37 15.86 0.25
CA SER A 48 -6.58 16.68 0.51
C SER A 48 -7.81 16.16 -0.23
N VAL A 49 -7.61 15.48 -1.37
CA VAL A 49 -8.67 14.82 -2.15
C VAL A 49 -8.46 13.31 -2.06
N PRO A 50 -9.43 12.52 -1.58
CA PRO A 50 -9.27 11.07 -1.48
C PRO A 50 -8.90 10.43 -2.82
N THR A 51 -8.02 9.43 -2.81
CA THR A 51 -7.51 8.76 -4.02
C THR A 51 -8.63 8.29 -4.95
N LEU A 52 -9.73 7.77 -4.39
CA LEU A 52 -10.89 7.33 -5.16
C LEU A 52 -11.53 8.49 -5.92
N LEU A 53 -11.66 9.66 -5.27
CA LEU A 53 -12.19 10.87 -5.90
C LEU A 53 -11.26 11.39 -7.00
N GLN A 54 -9.94 11.31 -6.78
CA GLN A 54 -8.94 11.62 -7.83
C GLN A 54 -9.12 10.69 -9.05
N ILE A 55 -9.23 9.38 -8.83
CA ILE A 55 -9.40 8.36 -9.89
C ILE A 55 -10.68 8.62 -10.69
N ILE A 56 -11.83 8.74 -10.04
CA ILE A 56 -13.10 8.97 -10.76
C ILE A 56 -13.14 10.33 -11.48
N SER A 57 -12.33 11.30 -11.01
CA SER A 57 -12.15 12.60 -11.66
C SER A 57 -11.16 12.59 -12.83
N GLY A 58 -10.41 11.50 -13.02
CA GLY A 58 -9.56 11.31 -14.20
C GLY A 58 -8.16 10.77 -13.94
N ALA A 59 -7.71 10.68 -12.68
CA ALA A 59 -6.37 10.20 -12.35
C ALA A 59 -6.22 8.73 -12.71
N THR A 60 -5.20 8.41 -13.51
CA THR A 60 -4.93 7.04 -13.99
C THR A 60 -3.45 6.69 -14.03
N ASN A 61 -2.57 7.69 -14.06
CA ASN A 61 -1.12 7.51 -14.13
C ASN A 61 -0.46 7.83 -12.78
N PRO A 62 0.73 7.27 -12.48
CA PRO A 62 1.44 7.59 -11.25
C PRO A 62 1.68 9.10 -11.02
N ALA A 63 1.88 9.86 -12.10
CA ALA A 63 2.11 11.30 -12.05
C ALA A 63 0.86 12.12 -11.70
N ASP A 64 -0.33 11.52 -11.74
CA ASP A 64 -1.59 12.19 -11.38
C ASP A 64 -1.76 12.29 -9.86
N PHE A 65 -0.98 11.52 -9.08
CA PHE A 65 -1.04 11.47 -7.61
C PHE A 65 0.13 12.25 -6.99
N THR A 66 -0.07 12.73 -5.76
CA THR A 66 0.99 13.44 -5.05
C THR A 66 2.09 12.48 -4.61
N THR A 67 3.37 12.89 -4.72
CA THR A 67 4.51 12.04 -4.31
C THR A 67 4.40 11.58 -2.87
N SER A 68 3.85 12.42 -1.97
CA SER A 68 3.66 12.10 -0.55
C SER A 68 2.53 11.12 -0.26
N GLU A 69 1.55 10.97 -1.15
CA GLU A 69 0.50 9.94 -1.04
C GLU A 69 1.05 8.53 -1.32
N HIS A 70 2.21 8.45 -1.99
CA HIS A 70 2.92 7.21 -2.28
C HIS A 70 2.05 6.18 -3.00
N THR A 71 1.36 6.63 -4.05
CA THR A 71 0.48 5.80 -4.88
C THR A 71 1.26 5.01 -5.94
N LEU A 72 1.02 3.70 -5.99
CA LEU A 72 1.51 2.76 -6.99
C LEU A 72 0.34 2.30 -7.86
N VAL A 73 0.46 2.39 -9.18
CA VAL A 73 -0.64 2.07 -10.11
C VAL A 73 -0.53 0.62 -10.59
N LEU A 74 -1.48 -0.23 -10.22
CA LEU A 74 -1.53 -1.63 -10.64
C LEU A 74 -2.35 -1.80 -11.93
N ASN A 75 -1.91 -2.68 -12.83
CA ASN A 75 -2.70 -3.11 -13.98
C ASN A 75 -3.78 -4.11 -13.57
N HIS A 76 -4.88 -4.12 -14.31
CA HIS A 76 -5.96 -5.08 -14.09
C HIS A 76 -5.49 -6.52 -14.35
N ASN A 77 -5.78 -7.41 -13.40
CA ASN A 77 -5.49 -8.85 -13.39
C ASN A 77 -4.00 -9.24 -13.32
N GLU A 78 -3.08 -8.31 -13.05
CA GLU A 78 -1.68 -8.69 -12.85
C GLU A 78 -1.47 -9.41 -11.51
N ILE A 79 -0.47 -10.30 -11.45
CA ILE A 79 -0.04 -10.93 -10.21
C ILE A 79 1.03 -10.04 -9.58
N VAL A 80 0.76 -9.57 -8.38
CA VAL A 80 1.59 -8.64 -7.63
C VAL A 80 2.30 -9.41 -6.53
N GLU A 81 3.62 -9.53 -6.61
CA GLU A 81 4.47 -9.94 -5.48
C GLU A 81 5.09 -8.71 -4.80
N ILE A 82 4.91 -8.64 -3.47
CA ILE A 82 5.47 -7.59 -2.62
C ILE A 82 6.48 -8.20 -1.67
N HIS A 83 7.69 -7.65 -1.68
CA HIS A 83 8.73 -7.96 -0.70
C HIS A 83 8.73 -6.89 0.38
N LEU A 84 8.42 -7.29 1.61
CA LEU A 84 8.39 -6.45 2.80
C LEU A 84 9.64 -6.74 3.64
N HIS A 85 10.59 -5.79 3.65
CA HIS A 85 11.82 -5.94 4.42
C HIS A 85 11.67 -5.34 5.81
N GLY A 86 11.91 -6.18 6.82
CA GLY A 86 11.93 -5.87 8.23
C GLY A 86 12.77 -4.71 8.70
N SER A 87 12.33 -4.04 9.76
CA SER A 87 13.17 -3.10 10.50
C SER A 87 14.31 -3.82 11.23
N ALA A 88 15.49 -3.20 11.22
CA ALA A 88 16.71 -3.72 11.83
C ALA A 88 16.64 -3.91 13.36
N ASN A 89 15.68 -3.26 14.04
CA ASN A 89 15.46 -3.41 15.49
C ASN A 89 14.65 -4.67 15.87
N GLY A 90 14.14 -5.42 14.89
CA GLY A 90 13.50 -6.73 15.12
C GLY A 90 12.06 -6.66 15.63
N HIS A 91 11.45 -5.48 15.75
CA HIS A 91 10.04 -5.37 16.13
C HIS A 91 9.12 -5.91 15.03
N VAL A 92 7.95 -6.40 15.45
CA VAL A 92 6.94 -6.93 14.55
C VAL A 92 6.05 -5.79 14.08
N HIS A 93 6.00 -5.57 12.76
CA HIS A 93 5.06 -4.67 12.11
C HIS A 93 4.00 -5.51 11.38
N PRO A 94 2.74 -5.52 11.85
CA PRO A 94 1.65 -6.20 11.14
C PRO A 94 1.24 -5.35 9.93
N PHE A 95 1.47 -5.83 8.72
CA PHE A 95 1.03 -5.17 7.49
C PHE A 95 -0.31 -5.72 7.04
N HIS A 96 -1.26 -4.81 6.80
CA HIS A 96 -2.60 -5.10 6.30
C HIS A 96 -2.78 -4.55 4.89
N LEU A 97 -3.37 -5.34 3.99
CA LEU A 97 -3.77 -4.94 2.64
C LEU A 97 -5.29 -4.88 2.55
N HIS A 98 -5.83 -3.72 2.19
CA HIS A 98 -7.25 -3.55 1.93
C HIS A 98 -7.64 -4.22 0.60
N GLY A 99 -8.91 -4.58 0.43
CA GLY A 99 -9.45 -5.11 -0.82
C GLY A 99 -9.05 -6.54 -1.17
N HIS A 100 -8.06 -7.13 -0.49
CA HIS A 100 -7.47 -8.42 -0.83
C HIS A 100 -7.15 -9.28 0.39
N ALA A 101 -7.30 -10.60 0.22
CA ALA A 101 -6.49 -11.57 0.95
C ALA A 101 -5.33 -12.01 0.06
N PHE A 102 -4.14 -12.14 0.62
CA PHE A 102 -2.90 -12.46 -0.07
C PHE A 102 -2.28 -13.77 0.43
N ASP A 103 -1.53 -14.41 -0.45
CA ASP A 103 -0.73 -15.59 -0.16
C ASP A 103 0.58 -15.17 0.52
N VAL A 104 0.89 -15.73 1.70
CA VAL A 104 2.17 -15.51 2.37
C VAL A 104 3.19 -16.51 1.85
N VAL A 105 3.84 -16.14 0.75
CA VAL A 105 4.85 -16.94 0.05
C VAL A 105 6.08 -17.19 0.93
N GLN A 106 6.51 -16.17 1.68
CA GLN A 106 7.64 -16.27 2.61
C GLN A 106 7.32 -15.48 3.89
N GLY A 107 7.54 -16.10 5.05
CA GLY A 107 7.42 -15.41 6.34
C GLY A 107 8.78 -15.13 6.96
N ASN A 108 9.17 -13.86 7.10
CA ASN A 108 10.36 -13.40 7.83
C ASN A 108 11.66 -14.16 7.48
N SER A 109 12.00 -14.22 6.19
CA SER A 109 13.16 -14.95 5.64
C SER A 109 13.11 -16.47 5.86
N GLY A 110 11.92 -17.03 6.10
CA GLY A 110 11.68 -18.48 6.15
C GLY A 110 11.74 -19.15 4.76
N PRO A 111 11.40 -20.44 4.67
CA PRO A 111 11.33 -21.13 3.38
C PRO A 111 10.23 -20.53 2.50
N ILE A 112 10.51 -20.45 1.20
CA ILE A 112 9.55 -20.01 0.18
C ILE A 112 8.58 -21.14 -0.13
N ASN A 113 7.28 -20.83 -0.17
CA ASN A 113 6.22 -21.76 -0.55
C ASN A 113 5.29 -21.16 -1.61
N TYR A 114 5.48 -21.56 -2.87
CA TYR A 114 4.58 -21.21 -3.98
C TYR A 114 3.50 -22.28 -4.27
N VAL A 115 3.51 -23.41 -3.55
CA VAL A 115 2.62 -24.54 -3.84
C VAL A 115 1.30 -24.43 -3.05
N ASN A 116 1.39 -24.14 -1.76
CA ASN A 116 0.24 -24.04 -0.86
C ASN A 116 0.49 -23.05 0.31
N PRO A 117 0.87 -21.79 0.03
CA PRO A 117 1.06 -20.79 1.07
C PRO A 117 -0.26 -20.53 1.83
N PRO A 118 -0.20 -20.19 3.13
CA PRO A 118 -1.37 -19.73 3.85
C PRO A 118 -1.85 -18.38 3.28
N ARG A 119 -3.17 -18.20 3.19
CA ARG A 119 -3.80 -16.98 2.71
C ARG A 119 -4.44 -16.20 3.85
N ARG A 120 -4.19 -14.88 3.91
CA ARG A 120 -4.68 -13.97 4.97
C ARG A 120 -4.62 -12.51 4.50
N ASP A 121 -5.05 -11.58 5.33
CA ASP A 121 -5.12 -10.13 5.04
C ASP A 121 -4.16 -9.28 5.90
N VAL A 122 -3.56 -9.87 6.94
CA VAL A 122 -2.56 -9.23 7.80
C VAL A 122 -1.37 -10.15 8.03
N VAL A 123 -0.13 -9.69 7.81
CA VAL A 123 1.10 -10.47 8.09
C VAL A 123 2.08 -9.68 8.95
N GLY A 124 2.63 -10.34 9.99
CA GLY A 124 3.65 -9.74 10.85
C GLY A 124 5.05 -9.84 10.24
N ILE A 125 5.66 -8.69 9.95
CA ILE A 125 7.03 -8.56 9.43
C ILE A 125 7.96 -8.12 10.57
N GLN A 126 8.97 -8.93 10.86
CA GLN A 126 10.05 -8.69 11.81
C GLN A 126 11.34 -8.40 11.03
N GLY A 127 12.52 -8.47 11.64
CA GLY A 127 13.83 -8.19 11.00
C GLY A 127 14.27 -9.08 9.82
N GLY A 128 13.36 -9.82 9.19
CA GLY A 128 13.59 -10.59 7.96
C GLY A 128 12.75 -10.07 6.79
N THR A 129 12.61 -10.86 5.72
CA THR A 129 11.80 -10.50 4.55
C THR A 129 10.50 -11.31 4.53
N GLY A 130 9.36 -10.63 4.48
CA GLY A 130 8.10 -11.28 4.11
C GLY A 130 7.80 -11.09 2.64
N ILE A 131 7.33 -12.15 1.97
CA ILE A 131 6.89 -12.08 0.58
C ILE A 131 5.40 -12.41 0.56
N ILE A 132 4.60 -11.51 -0.01
CA ILE A 132 3.16 -11.73 -0.23
C ILE A 132 2.81 -11.65 -1.72
N ARG A 133 1.85 -12.45 -2.17
CA ARG A 133 1.28 -12.39 -3.53
C ARG A 133 -0.23 -12.18 -3.50
N PHE A 134 -0.74 -11.34 -4.39
CA PHE A 134 -2.16 -11.23 -4.68
C PHE A 134 -2.37 -10.95 -6.17
N LYS A 135 -3.62 -11.10 -6.62
CA LYS A 135 -4.02 -10.75 -7.98
C LYS A 135 -4.76 -9.43 -7.93
N ALA A 136 -4.40 -8.49 -8.80
CA ALA A 136 -5.07 -7.20 -8.94
C ALA A 136 -6.43 -7.33 -9.68
N ASP A 137 -7.40 -8.03 -9.09
CA ASP A 137 -8.74 -8.30 -9.65
C ASP A 137 -9.90 -7.52 -9.02
N ASN A 138 -9.60 -6.49 -8.22
CA ASN A 138 -10.55 -5.63 -7.51
C ASN A 138 -10.22 -4.14 -7.77
N PRO A 139 -10.77 -3.52 -8.83
CA PRO A 139 -10.48 -2.12 -9.17
C PRO A 139 -10.80 -1.15 -8.02
N GLY A 140 -9.86 -0.25 -7.71
CA GLY A 140 -10.01 0.72 -6.63
C GLY A 140 -8.67 1.13 -5.98
N PRO A 141 -8.67 2.17 -5.14
CA PRO A 141 -7.51 2.50 -4.32
C PRO A 141 -7.50 1.68 -3.04
N TRP A 142 -6.45 0.89 -2.83
CA TRP A 142 -6.30 0.00 -1.67
C TRP A 142 -5.08 0.33 -0.85
N PHE A 143 -5.27 0.41 0.46
CA PHE A 143 -4.20 0.77 1.37
C PHE A 143 -3.38 -0.46 1.77
N LEU A 144 -2.05 -0.35 1.71
CA LEU A 144 -1.13 -1.26 2.40
C LEU A 144 -0.41 -0.47 3.48
N HIS A 145 -0.64 -0.84 4.74
CA HIS A 145 -0.07 -0.10 5.85
C HIS A 145 0.23 -0.98 7.06
N CYS A 146 1.08 -0.47 7.95
CA CYS A 146 1.22 -1.07 9.26
C CYS A 146 -0.07 -0.85 10.06
N HIS A 147 -0.61 -1.91 10.63
CA HIS A 147 -1.83 -1.90 11.43
C HIS A 147 -1.57 -1.49 12.90
N ILE A 148 -0.37 -0.99 13.19
CA ILE A 148 -0.11 -0.22 14.40
C ILE A 148 -0.45 1.23 14.08
N ASP A 149 -1.54 1.72 14.67
CA ASP A 149 -2.20 2.94 14.20
C ASP A 149 -1.32 4.19 14.31
N TRP A 150 -0.53 4.31 15.38
CA TRP A 150 0.44 5.40 15.52
C TRP A 150 1.64 5.28 14.55
N HIS A 151 1.91 4.10 13.98
CA HIS A 151 2.88 3.97 12.88
C HIS A 151 2.27 4.39 11.54
N LEU A 152 0.99 4.07 11.32
CA LEU A 152 0.23 4.55 10.16
C LEU A 152 0.19 6.09 10.16
N GLU A 153 -0.20 6.70 11.28
CA GLU A 153 -0.24 8.16 11.43
C GLU A 153 1.14 8.80 11.21
N ALA A 154 2.20 8.12 11.65
CA ALA A 154 3.58 8.53 11.40
C ALA A 154 4.08 8.25 9.95
N GLY A 155 3.23 7.70 9.08
CA GLY A 155 3.45 7.60 7.63
C GLY A 155 3.83 6.21 7.08
N LEU A 156 3.68 5.13 7.86
CA LEU A 156 4.05 3.77 7.45
C LEU A 156 3.01 3.12 6.53
N ALA A 157 2.82 3.69 5.34
CA ALA A 157 1.81 3.26 4.38
C ALA A 157 2.17 3.54 2.91
N VAL A 158 1.49 2.83 2.01
CA VAL A 158 1.44 3.07 0.56
C VAL A 158 0.02 2.83 0.04
N VAL A 159 -0.35 3.46 -1.07
CA VAL A 159 -1.65 3.24 -1.73
C VAL A 159 -1.43 2.49 -3.04
N PHE A 160 -2.21 1.46 -3.30
CA PHE A 160 -2.32 0.82 -4.61
C PHE A 160 -3.53 1.38 -5.35
N ALA A 161 -3.32 2.18 -6.40
CA ALA A 161 -4.36 2.52 -7.36
C ALA A 161 -4.52 1.37 -8.35
N GLU A 162 -5.38 0.42 -7.99
CA GLU A 162 -5.60 -0.80 -8.77
C GLU A 162 -6.56 -0.56 -9.92
N ALA A 163 -6.09 -0.84 -11.15
CA ALA A 163 -6.86 -0.75 -12.37
C ALA A 163 -7.71 0.55 -12.47
N PRO A 164 -7.11 1.75 -12.36
CA PRO A 164 -7.87 3.00 -12.21
C PRO A 164 -8.80 3.29 -13.40
N ALA A 165 -8.43 2.87 -14.61
CA ALA A 165 -9.32 2.96 -15.78
C ALA A 165 -10.56 2.05 -15.66
N GLU A 166 -10.40 0.84 -15.12
CA GLU A 166 -11.48 -0.10 -14.84
C GLU A 166 -12.37 0.45 -13.70
N GLN A 167 -11.78 1.04 -12.66
CA GLN A 167 -12.53 1.68 -11.58
C GLN A 167 -13.42 2.84 -12.08
N ARG A 168 -13.07 3.49 -13.20
CA ARG A 168 -13.87 4.59 -13.77
C ARG A 168 -15.08 4.13 -14.58
N SER A 169 -14.98 3.01 -15.28
CA SER A 169 -15.94 2.66 -16.33
C SER A 169 -16.16 1.17 -16.57
N GLY A 170 -15.45 0.32 -15.83
CA GLY A 170 -15.51 -1.12 -15.96
C GLY A 170 -16.67 -1.76 -15.19
N PRO A 171 -17.05 -3.00 -15.54
CA PRO A 171 -18.10 -3.75 -14.86
C PRO A 171 -17.86 -3.98 -13.36
N ASN A 172 -16.59 -3.97 -12.91
CA ASN A 172 -16.23 -4.18 -11.51
C ASN A 172 -15.96 -2.88 -10.74
N ALA A 173 -16.27 -1.72 -11.33
CA ALA A 173 -16.09 -0.43 -10.68
C ALA A 173 -16.92 -0.34 -9.38
N GLN A 174 -16.32 0.25 -8.33
CA GLN A 174 -17.05 0.54 -7.10
C GLN A 174 -18.21 1.52 -7.39
N ILE A 175 -19.38 1.21 -6.83
CA ILE A 175 -20.58 2.04 -6.99
C ILE A 175 -20.47 3.26 -6.08
N ILE A 176 -20.29 4.43 -6.70
CA ILE A 176 -20.23 5.71 -6.00
C ILE A 176 -21.63 6.32 -5.95
N LYS A 177 -22.17 6.45 -4.74
CA LYS A 177 -23.47 7.10 -4.52
C LYS A 177 -23.30 8.59 -4.26
N GLN A 178 -24.38 9.35 -4.42
CA GLN A 178 -24.35 10.80 -4.20
C GLN A 178 -23.93 11.14 -2.77
N GLU A 179 -24.38 10.36 -1.78
CA GLU A 179 -24.05 10.61 -0.37
C GLU A 179 -22.54 10.50 -0.10
N TRP A 180 -21.82 9.70 -0.89
CA TRP A 180 -20.36 9.63 -0.81
C TRP A 180 -19.70 10.86 -1.44
N LEU A 181 -20.21 11.33 -2.58
CA LEU A 181 -19.73 12.54 -3.26
C LEU A 181 -19.93 13.79 -2.41
N ASP A 182 -20.98 13.81 -1.58
CA ASP A 182 -21.30 14.92 -0.69
C ASP A 182 -20.34 15.02 0.52
N LEU A 183 -19.58 13.97 0.85
CA LEU A 183 -18.70 13.93 2.02
C LEU A 183 -17.58 14.99 1.97
N CYS A 184 -16.88 15.11 0.84
CA CYS A 184 -15.76 16.07 0.75
C CYS A 184 -16.23 17.53 0.89
N PRO A 185 -17.26 17.99 0.15
CA PRO A 185 -17.80 19.34 0.35
C PRO A 185 -18.28 19.61 1.78
N ILE A 186 -18.92 18.62 2.43
CA ILE A 186 -19.37 18.76 3.82
C ILE A 186 -18.19 18.91 4.78
N TYR A 187 -17.17 18.04 4.66
CA TYR A 187 -15.97 18.09 5.51
C TYR A 187 -15.16 19.37 5.30
N ASP A 188 -15.02 19.80 4.04
CA ASP A 188 -14.23 20.99 3.70
C ASP A 188 -14.85 22.27 4.27
N ALA A 189 -16.17 22.32 4.39
CA ALA A 189 -16.91 23.44 4.97
C ALA A 189 -16.85 23.52 6.50
N LEU A 190 -16.32 22.50 7.19
CA LEU A 190 -16.23 22.51 8.66
C LEU A 190 -15.22 23.54 9.17
N PRO A 191 -15.51 24.23 10.30
CA PRO A 191 -14.52 24.97 11.06
C PRO A 191 -13.33 24.09 11.49
N ALA A 192 -12.14 24.68 11.65
CA ALA A 192 -10.92 23.93 11.97
C ALA A 192 -10.97 23.21 13.34
N ASP A 193 -11.74 23.71 14.30
CA ASP A 193 -11.97 23.09 15.60
C ASP A 193 -12.98 21.92 15.56
N GLN A 194 -13.57 21.66 14.39
CA GLN A 194 -14.53 20.58 14.15
C GLN A 194 -14.02 19.55 13.13
N LYS A 195 -12.78 19.68 12.65
CA LYS A 195 -12.10 18.71 11.78
C LYS A 195 -11.31 17.69 12.59
#